data_AF-A0AAU0VFH0-F1
#
_entry.id   AF-A0AAU0VFH0-F1
#
_cell.length_a   1.000
_cell.length_b   1.000
_cell.length_c   1.000
_cell.angle_alpha   90.00
_cell.angle_beta   90.00
_cell.angle_gamma   90.00
#
_symmetry.space_group_name_H-M   'P 1'
#
loop_
_entity.id
_entity.type
_entity.pdbx_description
1 polymer ?
#
loop_
_entity_poly.entity_id
_entity_poly.type
_entity_poly.pdbx_seq_one_letter_code
_entity_poly.pdbx_strand_id
1 'polypeptide(L)'
;MTPPPPSREQLYQFLEDRFACAQACSDCARACAVRASLVGSYGTAGQERARRLGIMCAEVCDSTCRALSEEGRADGEGTEDEIRLQLEWCRSLCVEAAEAFEGQPGAENAATACRTCAQACVDFMAALA
;
A
#
# COMPACT_ATOMS: atom_id res chain seq x y z
N MET A 1 -21.95 28.12 -1.95
CA MET A 1 -20.81 28.72 -1.23
C MET A 1 -19.63 27.81 -1.45
N THR A 2 -18.61 28.24 -2.20
CA THR A 2 -17.39 27.44 -2.43
C THR A 2 -16.51 27.54 -1.18
N PRO A 3 -15.98 26.43 -0.64
CA PRO A 3 -15.08 26.50 0.51
C PRO A 3 -13.84 27.35 0.18
N PRO A 4 -13.25 28.04 1.17
CA PRO A 4 -12.01 28.76 0.95
C PRO A 4 -10.91 27.79 0.53
N PRO A 5 -9.94 28.24 -0.31
CA PRO A 5 -8.81 27.40 -0.68
C PRO A 5 -8.01 26.97 0.57
N PRO A 6 -7.41 25.78 0.57
CA PRO A 6 -6.64 25.28 1.69
C PRO A 6 -5.46 26.21 2.00
N SER A 7 -5.11 26.29 3.29
CA SER A 7 -3.91 26.98 3.75
C SER A 7 -2.64 26.24 3.29
N ARG A 8 -1.51 26.95 3.30
CA ARG A 8 -0.20 26.34 2.96
C ARG A 8 0.17 25.18 3.88
N GLU A 9 -0.17 25.29 5.17
CA GLU A 9 0.10 24.24 6.15
C GLU A 9 -0.72 22.97 5.87
N GLN A 10 -1.99 23.12 5.49
CA GLN A 10 -2.82 22.00 5.07
C GLN A 10 -2.30 21.34 3.79
N LEU A 11 -1.79 22.13 2.84
CA LEU A 11 -1.17 21.59 1.63
C LEU A 11 0.12 20.82 1.92
N TYR A 12 0.96 21.31 2.84
CA TYR A 12 2.17 20.60 3.24
C TYR A 12 1.85 19.29 3.95
N GLN A 13 0.90 19.30 4.90
CA GLN A 13 0.47 18.07 5.59
C GLN A 13 -0.07 17.04 4.60
N PHE A 14 -0.92 17.46 3.66
CA PHE A 14 -1.45 16.57 2.62
C PHE A 14 -0.33 15.92 1.78
N LEU A 15 0.68 16.70 1.41
CA LEU A 15 1.83 16.18 0.66
C LEU A 15 2.67 15.22 1.51
N GLU A 16 2.90 15.54 2.78
CA GLU A 16 3.63 14.67 3.71
C GLU A 16 2.92 13.32 3.89
N ASP A 17 1.59 13.33 4.10
CA ASP A 17 0.79 12.12 4.23
C ASP A 17 0.81 11.29 2.94
N ARG A 18 0.71 11.96 1.78
CA ARG A 18 0.82 11.33 0.45
C ARG A 18 2.16 10.64 0.25
N PHE A 19 3.27 11.33 0.56
CA PHE A 19 4.61 10.77 0.42
C PHE A 19 4.89 9.66 1.43
N ALA A 20 4.40 9.79 2.66
CA ALA A 20 4.50 8.74 3.67
C ALA A 20 3.79 7.45 3.22
N CYS A 21 2.59 7.58 2.65
CA CYS A 21 1.84 6.46 2.10
C CYS A 21 2.57 5.82 0.90
N ALA A 22 3.08 6.64 -0.03
CA ALA A 22 3.85 6.15 -1.18
C ALA A 22 5.11 5.38 -0.75
N GLN A 23 5.86 5.91 0.23
CA GLN A 23 7.05 5.26 0.76
C GLN A 23 6.72 3.92 1.42
N ALA A 24 5.67 3.87 2.25
CA ALA A 24 5.23 2.64 2.89
C ALA A 24 4.80 1.57 1.87
N CYS A 25 4.10 1.98 0.79
CA CYS A 25 3.78 1.11 -0.33
C CYS A 25 5.03 0.57 -1.03
N SER A 26 6.03 1.42 -1.31
CA SER A 26 7.29 0.99 -1.94
C SER A 26 8.03 -0.05 -1.09
N ASP A 27 8.14 0.19 0.21
CA ASP A 27 8.83 -0.72 1.13
C ASP A 27 8.07 -2.03 1.32
N CYS A 28 6.74 -1.98 1.39
CA CYS A 28 5.89 -3.17 1.40
C CYS A 28 6.07 -4.00 0.13
N ALA A 29 6.02 -3.35 -1.05
CA ALA A 29 6.19 -4.02 -2.32
C ALA A 29 7.51 -4.80 -2.39
N ARG A 30 8.61 -4.17 -1.97
CA ARG A 30 9.94 -4.77 -1.91
C ARG A 30 9.97 -5.96 -0.95
N ALA A 31 9.45 -5.81 0.27
CA ALA A 31 9.48 -6.86 1.28
C ALA A 31 8.66 -8.09 0.84
N CYS A 32 7.49 -7.87 0.25
CA CYS A 32 6.61 -8.91 -0.27
C CYS A 32 7.21 -9.64 -1.47
N ALA A 33 7.84 -8.91 -2.40
CA ALA A 33 8.55 -9.50 -3.54
C ALA A 33 9.70 -10.40 -3.09
N VAL A 34 10.56 -9.91 -2.19
CA VAL A 34 11.66 -10.71 -1.60
C VAL A 34 11.10 -11.96 -0.93
N ARG A 35 10.03 -11.83 -0.14
CA ARG A 35 9.42 -12.98 0.53
C ARG A 35 8.89 -14.01 -0.47
N ALA A 36 8.18 -13.57 -1.51
CA ALA A 36 7.63 -14.44 -2.54
C ALA A 36 8.73 -15.18 -3.33
N SER A 37 9.89 -14.56 -3.55
CA SER A 37 11.03 -15.19 -4.22
C SER A 37 11.71 -16.28 -3.36
N LEU A 38 11.66 -16.16 -2.04
CA LEU A 38 12.26 -17.14 -1.12
C LEU A 38 11.40 -18.40 -0.91
N VAL A 39 10.10 -18.32 -1.19
CA VAL A 39 9.21 -19.49 -1.10
C VAL A 39 9.30 -20.29 -2.40
N GLY A 40 9.89 -21.48 -2.32
CA GLY A 40 9.98 -22.41 -3.44
C GLY A 40 8.62 -22.92 -3.93
N SER A 41 8.58 -23.49 -5.15
CA SER A 41 7.37 -23.98 -5.82
C SER A 41 6.74 -25.24 -5.19
N TYR A 42 7.36 -25.79 -4.14
CA TYR A 42 6.92 -27.00 -3.44
C TYR A 42 6.90 -26.71 -1.94
N GLY A 43 5.79 -26.10 -1.48
CA GLY A 43 5.56 -25.80 -0.07
C GLY A 43 4.26 -26.41 0.44
N THR A 44 4.03 -26.29 1.74
CA THR A 44 2.72 -26.58 2.35
C THR A 44 1.65 -25.65 1.77
N ALA A 45 0.37 -25.98 1.92
CA ALA A 45 -0.73 -25.11 1.47
C ALA A 45 -0.63 -23.68 2.05
N GLY A 46 -0.14 -23.54 3.29
CA GLY A 46 0.12 -22.24 3.91
C GLY A 46 1.25 -21.46 3.24
N GLN A 47 2.34 -22.13 2.86
CA GLN A 47 3.46 -21.52 2.15
C GLN A 47 3.05 -21.06 0.75
N GLU A 48 2.29 -21.88 0.02
CA GLU A 48 1.77 -21.52 -1.30
C GLU A 48 0.80 -20.33 -1.22
N ARG A 49 -0.09 -20.31 -0.21
CA ARG A 49 -0.97 -19.16 0.06
C ARG A 49 -0.16 -17.89 0.35
N ALA A 50 0.83 -17.97 1.24
CA ALA A 50 1.69 -16.83 1.58
C ALA A 50 2.48 -16.32 0.36
N ARG A 51 2.94 -17.22 -0.52
CA ARG A 51 3.63 -16.85 -1.76
C ARG A 51 2.71 -16.08 -2.70
N ARG A 52 1.49 -16.59 -2.94
CA ARG A 52 0.50 -15.92 -3.82
C ARG A 52 0.12 -14.54 -3.29
N LEU A 53 -0.17 -14.44 -1.99
CA LEU A 53 -0.50 -13.16 -1.36
C LEU A 53 0.69 -12.20 -1.40
N GLY A 54 1.92 -12.70 -1.23
CA GLY A 54 3.13 -11.88 -1.38
C GLY A 54 3.30 -11.31 -2.79
N ILE A 55 3.02 -12.09 -3.84
CA ILE A 55 3.07 -11.60 -5.23
C ILE A 55 1.99 -10.52 -5.45
N MET A 56 0.74 -10.80 -5.10
CA MET A 56 -0.36 -9.85 -5.28
C MET A 56 -0.16 -8.56 -4.48
N CYS A 57 0.30 -8.68 -3.23
CA CYS A 57 0.59 -7.53 -2.38
C CYS A 57 1.73 -6.69 -2.96
N ALA A 58 2.78 -7.33 -3.50
CA ALA A 58 3.87 -6.61 -4.14
C ALA A 58 3.40 -5.79 -5.35
N GLU A 59 2.58 -6.38 -6.21
CA GLU A 59 2.04 -5.72 -7.40
C GLU A 59 1.12 -4.54 -7.05
N VAL A 60 0.19 -4.73 -6.11
CA VAL A 60 -0.75 -3.69 -5.71
C VAL A 60 -0.06 -2.55 -4.97
N CYS A 61 0.91 -2.85 -4.10
CA CYS A 61 1.68 -1.81 -3.41
C CYS A 61 2.56 -1.03 -4.40
N ASP A 62 3.19 -1.67 -5.38
CA ASP A 62 3.95 -0.97 -6.43
C ASP A 62 3.05 -0.04 -7.25
N SER A 63 1.91 -0.55 -7.72
CA SER A 63 0.92 0.23 -8.47
C SER A 63 0.40 1.43 -7.66
N THR A 64 0.13 1.24 -6.37
CA THR A 64 -0.33 2.31 -5.47
C THR A 64 0.77 3.34 -5.23
N CYS A 65 2.00 2.90 -4.94
CA CYS A 65 3.15 3.80 -4.80
C CYS A 65 3.32 4.69 -6.04
N ARG A 66 3.22 4.12 -7.23
CA ARG A 66 3.32 4.87 -8.49
C ARG A 66 2.18 5.86 -8.66
N ALA A 67 0.94 5.44 -8.42
CA ALA A 67 -0.22 6.34 -8.48
C ALA A 67 -0.09 7.52 -7.50
N LEU A 68 0.46 7.28 -6.31
CA LEU A 68 0.72 8.31 -5.31
C LEU A 68 1.95 9.16 -5.63
N SER A 69 2.92 8.68 -6.40
CA SER A 69 4.15 9.42 -6.73
C SER A 69 4.06 10.22 -8.03
N GLU A 70 3.21 9.80 -8.96
CA GLU A 70 2.98 10.51 -10.21
C GLU A 70 2.18 11.81 -9.92
N GLU A 71 2.87 12.95 -9.94
CA GLU A 71 2.22 14.27 -10.02
C GLU A 71 1.63 14.44 -11.42
N GLY A 72 0.31 14.37 -11.55
CA GLY A 72 -0.38 14.85 -12.73
C GLY A 72 -1.05 13.78 -13.58
N ARG A 73 -2.28 13.42 -13.20
CA ARG A 73 -3.34 13.43 -14.22
C ARG A 73 -3.73 14.89 -14.40
N ALA A 74 -3.02 15.54 -15.31
CA ALA A 74 -3.16 16.95 -15.68
C ALA A 74 -4.54 17.30 -16.27
N ASP A 75 -5.44 16.33 -16.43
CA ASP A 75 -6.75 16.52 -17.06
C ASP A 75 -7.82 15.76 -16.28
N GLY A 76 -8.10 16.18 -15.04
CA GLY A 76 -9.40 15.98 -14.38
C GLY A 76 -9.91 14.56 -14.08
N GLU A 77 -9.21 13.49 -14.45
CA GLU A 77 -9.72 12.11 -14.31
C GLU A 77 -8.69 11.21 -13.61
N GLY A 78 -8.55 11.51 -12.32
CA GLY A 78 -8.06 10.64 -11.27
C GLY A 78 -8.83 11.07 -10.05
N THR A 79 -10.14 10.82 -10.07
CA THR A 79 -11.09 11.34 -9.07
C THR A 79 -10.58 10.92 -7.70
N GLU A 80 -10.65 11.76 -6.67
CA GLU A 80 -10.28 11.40 -5.29
C GLU A 80 -10.84 10.02 -4.88
N ASP A 81 -12.03 9.68 -5.40
CA ASP A 81 -12.68 8.37 -5.30
C ASP A 81 -11.87 7.20 -5.90
N GLU A 82 -11.16 7.38 -7.01
CA GLU A 82 -10.28 6.36 -7.59
C GLU A 82 -9.05 6.12 -6.72
N ILE A 83 -8.45 7.20 -6.19
CA ILE A 83 -7.32 7.09 -5.25
C ILE A 83 -7.80 6.38 -3.98
N ARG A 84 -8.97 6.76 -3.45
CA ARG A 84 -9.59 6.11 -2.30
C ARG A 84 -9.83 4.63 -2.56
N LEU A 85 -10.42 4.26 -3.69
CA LEU A 85 -10.66 2.85 -4.07
C LEU A 85 -9.35 2.05 -4.18
N GLN A 86 -8.31 2.64 -4.78
CA GLN A 86 -6.98 2.03 -4.87
C GLN A 86 -6.38 1.80 -3.47
N LEU A 87 -6.48 2.77 -2.57
CA LEU A 87 -5.97 2.68 -1.20
C LEU A 87 -6.75 1.65 -0.37
N GLU A 88 -8.07 1.58 -0.51
CA GLU A 88 -8.91 0.57 0.13
C GLU A 88 -8.49 -0.84 -0.29
N TRP A 89 -8.26 -1.05 -1.59
CA TRP A 89 -7.80 -2.33 -2.11
C TRP A 89 -6.39 -2.67 -1.60
N CYS A 90 -5.45 -1.72 -1.67
CA CYS A 90 -4.09 -1.88 -1.18
C CYS A 90 -4.09 -2.26 0.31
N ARG A 91 -4.86 -1.53 1.14
CA ARG A 91 -5.03 -1.82 2.57
C ARG A 91 -5.53 -3.23 2.80
N SER A 92 -6.60 -3.63 2.11
CA SER A 92 -7.23 -4.95 2.27
C SER A 92 -6.23 -6.08 1.99
N LEU A 93 -5.49 -5.98 0.87
CA LEU A 93 -4.48 -6.98 0.53
C LEU A 93 -3.29 -6.98 1.49
N CYS A 94 -2.85 -5.81 1.98
CA CYS A 94 -1.79 -5.74 2.99
C CYS A 94 -2.20 -6.47 4.28
N VAL A 95 -3.43 -6.29 4.76
CA VAL A 95 -3.93 -7.01 5.94
C VAL A 95 -3.95 -8.52 5.70
N GLU A 96 -4.51 -8.97 4.58
CA GLU A 96 -4.57 -10.41 4.26
C GLU A 96 -3.17 -11.03 4.09
N ALA A 97 -2.23 -10.32 3.47
CA ALA A 97 -0.85 -10.76 3.32
C ALA A 97 -0.13 -10.83 4.67
N ALA A 98 -0.34 -9.85 5.56
CA ALA A 98 0.24 -9.87 6.91
C ALA A 98 -0.19 -11.11 7.70
N GLU A 99 -1.50 -11.42 7.71
CA GLU A 99 -2.05 -12.60 8.36
C GLU A 99 -1.47 -13.90 7.78
N ALA A 100 -1.31 -13.98 6.46
CA ALA A 100 -0.70 -15.14 5.81
C ALA A 100 0.78 -15.32 6.15
N PHE A 101 1.50 -14.23 6.45
CA PHE A 101 2.90 -14.26 6.84
C PHE A 101 3.13 -14.61 8.32
N GLU A 102 2.21 -14.31 9.23
CA GLU A 102 2.36 -14.59 10.67
C GLU A 102 2.59 -16.08 10.99
N GLY A 103 2.05 -16.98 10.16
CA GLY A 103 2.27 -18.42 10.29
C GLY A 103 3.54 -18.96 9.61
N GLN A 104 4.40 -18.09 9.07
CA GLN A 104 5.49 -18.50 8.18
C GLN A 104 6.87 -18.10 8.73
N PRO A 105 7.79 -19.07 8.92
CA PRO A 105 9.16 -18.76 9.36
C PRO A 105 9.88 -17.80 8.40
N GLY A 106 10.50 -16.75 8.94
CA GLY A 106 11.29 -15.79 8.17
C GLY A 106 10.44 -14.79 7.37
N ALA A 107 9.16 -14.62 7.72
CA ALA A 107 8.24 -13.68 7.06
C ALA A 107 7.94 -12.43 7.91
N GLU A 108 8.61 -12.26 9.05
CA GLU A 108 8.33 -11.23 10.06
C GLU A 108 8.50 -9.80 9.47
N ASN A 109 9.53 -9.63 8.64
CA ASN A 109 9.78 -8.36 7.95
C ASN A 109 8.66 -8.02 6.96
N ALA A 110 8.19 -9.00 6.17
CA ALA A 110 7.11 -8.79 5.22
C ALA A 110 5.78 -8.53 5.94
N ALA A 111 5.47 -9.29 7.00
CA ALA A 111 4.29 -9.06 7.83
C ALA A 111 4.27 -7.66 8.44
N THR A 112 5.42 -7.19 8.92
CA THR A 112 5.55 -5.85 9.49
C THR A 112 5.38 -4.76 8.44
N ALA A 113 6.02 -4.90 7.27
CA ALA A 113 5.88 -3.96 6.17
C ALA A 113 4.42 -3.86 5.69
N CYS A 114 3.71 -4.99 5.58
CA CYS A 114 2.28 -5.03 5.26
C CYS A 114 1.43 -4.26 6.26
N ARG A 115 1.63 -4.46 7.58
CA ARG A 115 0.88 -3.73 8.62
C ARG A 115 1.16 -2.24 8.58
N THR A 116 2.42 -1.84 8.42
CA THR A 116 2.80 -0.43 8.28
C THR A 116 2.16 0.21 7.05
N CYS A 117 2.17 -0.48 5.91
CA CYS A 117 1.52 -0.01 4.69
C CYS A 117 0.00 0.10 4.83
N ALA A 118 -0.64 -0.90 5.43
CA ALA A 118 -2.09 -0.86 5.68
C ALA A 118 -2.48 0.35 6.54
N GLN A 119 -1.67 0.67 7.57
CA GLN A 119 -1.90 1.84 8.40
C GLN A 119 -1.69 3.15 7.61
N ALA A 120 -0.61 3.27 6.86
CA ALA A 120 -0.34 4.46 6.05
C ALA A 120 -1.42 4.70 4.97
N CYS A 121 -1.99 3.64 4.39
CA CYS A 121 -3.15 3.77 3.50
C CYS A 121 -4.39 4.31 4.23
N VAL A 122 -4.65 3.86 5.46
CA VAL A 122 -5.76 4.40 6.29
C VAL A 122 -5.54 5.87 6.59
N ASP A 123 -4.33 6.23 7.02
CA ASP A 123 -3.99 7.60 7.41
C ASP A 123 -4.15 8.55 6.22
N PHE A 124 -3.65 8.17 5.04
CA PHE A 124 -3.80 9.00 3.85
C PHE A 124 -5.24 9.06 3.34
N MET A 125 -6.02 7.97 3.39
CA MET A 125 -7.45 8.02 3.05
C MET A 125 -8.24 9.00 3.93
N ALA A 126 -7.84 9.17 5.20
CA ALA A 126 -8.44 10.16 6.09
C ALA A 126 -8.08 11.61 5.71
N ALA A 127 -6.96 11.81 5.01
CA ALA A 127 -6.52 13.11 4.51
C ALA A 127 -7.17 13.52 3.16
N LEU A 128 -7.77 12.57 2.42
CA LEU A 128 -8.47 12.80 1.14
C LEU A 128 -9.85 13.48 1.33
N ALA A 129 -10.03 14.45 2.24
CA ALA A 129 -11.36 15.00 2.56
C ALA A 129 -11.96 15.96 1.50
#